data_AF-A0A1C5F2Q6-F1
#
_entry.id   AF-A0A1C5F2Q6-F1
#
_cell.length_a   1.000
_cell.length_b   1.000
_cell.length_c   1.000
_cell.angle_alpha   90.00
_cell.angle_beta   90.00
_cell.angle_gamma   90.00
#
_symmetry.space_group_name_H-M   'P 1'
#
loop_
_entity.id
_entity.type
_entity.pdbx_description
1 polymer ?
#
loop_
_entity_poly.entity_id
_entity_poly.type
_entity_poly.pdbx_seq_one_letter_code
_entity_poly.pdbx_strand_id
1 'polypeptide(L)'
;MTTAAAGGTRTPISWWECEPRRLRRDQEEIPTRFPDLVFSDEGAGGWQGTLPRWPFDRPEPACLTGWIGESGLQLRLEYSQAYPMLAPRIFPLDPLPDPLEWTQHRWHVNGDASLCLLRDDIWTGRESAVDLLLKAAGWRIEYALMKHQVIEHMTGSGIVTDHSLDHLLAQLPEPEDTDGHGEPDTAGQDGPAC
;
A
#
# COMPACT_ATOMS: atom_id res chain seq x y z
N MET A 1 33.42 47.38 -2.93
CA MET A 1 33.66 46.66 -1.67
C MET A 1 32.64 45.53 -1.61
N THR A 2 33.05 44.32 -1.96
CA THR A 2 32.19 43.13 -1.94
C THR A 2 32.51 42.36 -0.67
N THR A 3 31.59 42.37 0.29
CA THR A 3 31.72 41.62 1.53
C THR A 3 31.47 40.14 1.21
N ALA A 4 32.53 39.32 1.26
CA ALA A 4 32.39 37.88 1.19
C ALA A 4 31.70 37.39 2.48
N ALA A 5 30.52 36.78 2.33
CA ALA A 5 29.85 36.10 3.44
C ALA A 5 30.67 34.87 3.82
N ALA A 6 31.10 34.81 5.08
CA ALA A 6 31.74 33.63 5.65
C ALA A 6 30.71 32.49 5.68
N GLY A 7 30.85 31.51 4.79
CA GLY A 7 30.01 30.32 4.73
C GLY A 7 30.32 29.40 5.92
N GLY A 8 29.59 29.58 7.02
CA GLY A 8 29.60 28.61 8.11
C GLY A 8 29.00 27.28 7.63
N THR A 9 29.79 26.21 7.69
CA THR A 9 29.33 24.85 7.39
C THR A 9 28.32 24.44 8.46
N ARG A 10 27.02 24.41 8.13
CA ARG A 10 25.99 23.86 9.02
C ARG A 10 25.92 22.36 8.82
N THR A 11 26.08 21.58 9.90
CA THR A 11 25.81 20.15 9.88
C THR A 11 24.31 19.93 9.67
N PRO A 12 23.90 19.16 8.65
CA PRO A 12 22.50 18.75 8.51
C PRO A 12 22.05 17.98 9.74
N ILE A 13 20.86 18.27 10.23
CA ILE A 13 20.20 17.50 11.29
C ILE A 13 19.03 16.74 10.68
N SER A 14 18.81 15.53 11.17
CA SER A 14 17.68 14.68 10.80
C SER A 14 16.36 15.23 11.32
N TRP A 15 15.25 14.82 10.72
CA TRP A 15 13.94 15.25 11.20
C TRP A 15 13.65 14.80 12.64
N TRP A 16 14.11 13.61 13.05
CA TRP A 16 13.84 13.10 14.40
C TRP A 16 14.71 13.76 15.47
N GLU A 17 15.81 14.41 15.10
CA GLU A 17 16.54 15.30 16.01
C GLU A 17 15.76 16.60 16.27
N CYS A 18 15.05 17.10 15.25
CA CYS A 18 14.13 18.23 15.39
C CYS A 18 12.84 17.85 16.15
N GLU A 19 12.29 16.66 15.87
CA GLU A 19 10.99 16.20 16.34
C GLU A 19 11.08 14.84 17.07
N PRO A 20 11.88 14.71 18.16
CA PRO A 20 12.14 13.43 18.82
C PRO A 20 10.90 12.83 19.48
N ARG A 21 9.93 13.68 19.86
CA ARG A 21 8.64 13.23 20.40
C ARG A 21 7.80 12.51 19.36
N ARG A 22 7.89 12.96 18.10
CA ARG A 22 7.15 12.33 17.00
C ARG A 22 7.71 10.94 16.69
N LEU A 23 9.04 10.81 16.59
CA LEU A 23 9.66 9.50 16.39
C LEU A 23 9.30 8.53 17.51
N ARG A 24 9.38 8.96 18.77
CA ARG A 24 9.01 8.12 19.91
C ARG A 24 7.56 7.65 19.82
N ARG A 25 6.63 8.56 19.50
CA ARG A 25 5.22 8.22 19.33
C ARG A 25 5.03 7.15 18.26
N ASP A 26 5.64 7.31 17.09
CA ASP A 26 5.56 6.32 16.02
C ASP A 26 6.16 4.96 16.45
N GLN A 27 7.29 4.98 17.17
CA GLN A 27 7.94 3.79 17.74
C GLN A 27 7.13 3.11 18.85
N GLU A 28 6.18 3.81 19.47
CA GLU A 28 5.24 3.25 20.45
C GLU A 28 3.98 2.72 19.75
N GLU A 29 3.36 3.52 18.88
CA GLU A 29 2.07 3.22 18.25
C GLU A 29 2.16 2.10 17.19
N ILE A 30 3.14 2.17 16.28
CA ILE A 30 3.24 1.25 15.14
C ILE A 30 3.46 -0.19 15.60
N PRO A 31 4.48 -0.54 16.40
CA PRO A 31 4.70 -1.94 16.78
C PRO A 31 3.63 -2.47 17.74
N THR A 32 2.93 -1.59 18.48
CA THR A 32 1.77 -1.98 19.27
C THR A 32 0.64 -2.49 18.39
N ARG A 33 0.42 -1.88 17.22
CA ARG A 33 -0.66 -2.26 16.30
C ARG A 33 -0.25 -3.28 15.24
N PHE A 34 1.01 -3.23 14.82
CA PHE A 34 1.58 -3.99 13.71
C PHE A 34 2.96 -4.53 14.12
N PRO A 35 3.00 -5.60 14.94
CA PRO A 35 4.24 -6.11 15.52
C PRO A 35 5.23 -6.66 14.48
N ASP A 36 4.75 -7.01 13.29
CA ASP A 36 5.57 -7.54 12.19
C ASP A 36 6.26 -6.44 11.36
N LEU A 37 6.03 -5.16 11.68
CA LEU A 37 6.74 -4.05 11.06
C LEU A 37 8.05 -3.76 11.81
N VAL A 38 9.15 -3.78 11.07
CA VAL A 38 10.50 -3.52 11.58
C VAL A 38 10.92 -2.10 11.20
N PHE A 39 11.33 -1.32 12.20
CA PHE A 39 11.88 0.01 11.99
C PHE A 39 13.32 -0.05 11.46
N SER A 40 13.62 0.81 10.48
CA SER A 40 14.98 1.11 10.02
C SER A 40 15.28 2.58 10.26
N ASP A 41 16.48 2.89 10.75
CA ASP A 41 17.00 4.25 10.93
C ASP A 41 17.82 4.74 9.73
N GLU A 42 17.83 3.99 8.62
CA GLU A 42 18.54 4.41 7.41
C GLU A 42 17.88 5.64 6.76
N GLY A 43 18.70 6.66 6.44
CA GLY A 43 18.25 7.86 5.77
C GLY A 43 17.34 8.73 6.65
N ALA A 44 16.06 8.85 6.26
CA ALA A 44 15.03 9.49 7.09
C ALA A 44 14.28 8.46 7.95
N GLY A 45 14.67 7.19 7.89
CA GLY A 45 14.03 6.07 8.55
C GLY A 45 12.69 5.68 7.94
N GLY A 46 12.16 4.57 8.44
CA GLY A 46 10.93 3.99 7.94
C GLY A 46 10.64 2.64 8.55
N TRP A 47 9.61 1.98 8.03
CA TRP A 47 9.15 0.67 8.49
C TRP A 47 8.98 -0.27 7.31
N GLN A 48 9.26 -1.55 7.50
CA GLN A 48 9.02 -2.58 6.50
C GLN A 48 8.49 -3.84 7.16
N GLY A 49 7.56 -4.53 6.49
CA GLY A 49 7.03 -5.80 6.95
C GLY A 49 5.67 -6.09 6.33
N THR A 50 4.90 -6.94 6.99
CA THR A 50 3.59 -7.38 6.52
C THR A 50 2.51 -6.90 7.48
N LEU A 51 1.49 -6.24 6.94
CA LEU A 51 0.29 -5.90 7.70
C LEU A 51 -0.60 -7.13 7.89
N PRO A 52 -1.37 -7.21 8.99
CA PRO A 52 -2.44 -8.19 9.13
C PRO A 52 -3.42 -8.08 7.96
N ARG A 53 -3.96 -9.22 7.53
CA ARG A 53 -4.96 -9.25 6.44
C ARG A 53 -6.24 -8.48 6.77
N TRP A 54 -6.61 -8.43 8.05
CA TRP A 54 -7.80 -7.74 8.52
C TRP A 54 -7.54 -7.00 9.85
N PRO A 55 -6.97 -5.79 9.81
CA PRO A 55 -6.66 -5.03 11.01
C PRO A 55 -7.81 -4.10 11.42
N PHE A 56 -9.07 -4.37 11.07
CA PHE A 56 -10.19 -3.47 11.36
C PHE A 56 -10.92 -3.88 12.64
N ASP A 57 -11.56 -2.91 13.30
CA ASP A 57 -12.33 -3.14 14.52
C ASP A 57 -13.74 -3.69 14.21
N ARG A 58 -13.80 -4.73 13.37
CA ARG A 58 -15.01 -5.43 12.96
C ARG A 58 -14.72 -6.87 12.52
N PRO A 59 -15.72 -7.76 12.48
CA PRO A 59 -15.51 -9.15 12.08
C PRO A 59 -14.88 -9.28 10.68
N GLU A 60 -13.92 -10.21 10.56
CA GLU A 60 -13.33 -10.57 9.27
C GLU A 60 -14.38 -11.29 8.39
N PRO A 61 -14.53 -10.91 7.10
CA PRO A 61 -15.41 -11.60 6.17
C PRO A 61 -15.00 -13.06 5.95
N ALA A 62 -15.99 -13.95 5.86
CA ALA A 62 -15.78 -15.41 5.87
C ALA A 62 -14.91 -15.92 4.70
N CYS A 63 -14.94 -15.25 3.55
CA CYS A 63 -14.22 -15.69 2.34
C CYS A 63 -13.02 -14.80 2.01
N LEU A 64 -12.56 -13.95 2.92
CA LEU A 64 -11.46 -12.99 2.66
C LEU A 64 -10.20 -13.68 2.09
N THR A 65 -9.83 -14.85 2.62
CA THR A 65 -8.66 -15.59 2.13
C THR A 65 -8.78 -16.05 0.68
N GLY A 66 -10.01 -16.25 0.19
CA GLY A 66 -10.24 -16.53 -1.23
C GLY A 66 -9.87 -15.35 -2.14
N TRP A 67 -9.95 -14.12 -1.63
CA TRP A 67 -9.65 -12.90 -2.39
C TRP A 67 -8.18 -12.48 -2.31
N ILE A 68 -7.59 -12.54 -1.11
CA ILE A 68 -6.26 -11.97 -0.86
C ILE A 68 -5.20 -13.00 -0.46
N GLY A 69 -5.59 -14.27 -0.31
CA GLY A 69 -4.74 -15.32 0.25
C GLY A 69 -4.63 -15.24 1.77
N GLU A 70 -3.63 -15.93 2.33
CA GLU A 70 -3.43 -16.02 3.78
C GLU A 70 -2.75 -14.77 4.39
N SER A 71 -2.02 -14.02 3.56
CA SER A 71 -1.20 -12.89 3.98
C SER A 71 -1.87 -11.55 3.68
N GLY A 72 -1.63 -10.55 4.53
CA GLY A 72 -2.01 -9.17 4.26
C GLY A 72 -1.04 -8.47 3.31
N LEU A 73 -0.93 -7.15 3.42
CA LEU A 73 -0.08 -6.34 2.55
C LEU A 73 1.37 -6.37 3.02
N GLN A 74 2.29 -6.82 2.17
CA GLN A 74 3.71 -6.53 2.38
C GLN A 74 4.02 -5.12 1.87
N LEU A 75 4.66 -4.29 2.70
CA LEU A 75 4.91 -2.89 2.37
C LEU A 75 6.22 -2.34 2.92
N ARG A 76 6.57 -1.16 2.43
CA ARG A 76 7.55 -0.25 3.03
C ARG A 76 6.92 1.12 3.27
N LEU A 77 7.00 1.62 4.49
CA LEU A 77 6.68 3.00 4.86
C LEU A 77 7.99 3.78 4.94
N GLU A 78 8.10 4.87 4.18
CA GLU A 78 9.28 5.74 4.15
C GLU A 78 8.93 7.12 4.72
N TYR A 79 9.71 7.57 5.72
CA TYR A 79 9.71 8.96 6.10
C TYR A 79 10.53 9.78 5.11
N SER A 80 10.24 11.08 5.02
CA SER A 80 11.12 12.06 4.38
C SER A 80 11.78 12.92 5.45
N GLN A 81 12.83 13.66 5.10
CA GLN A 81 13.43 14.64 6.02
C GLN A 81 12.47 15.82 6.35
N ALA A 82 11.33 15.91 5.68
CA ALA A 82 10.26 16.88 6.00
C ALA A 82 9.19 16.31 6.94
N TYR A 83 9.30 15.06 7.37
CA TYR A 83 8.37 14.47 8.34
C TYR A 83 8.50 15.17 9.70
N PRO A 84 7.41 15.44 10.45
CA PRO A 84 6.00 15.13 10.16
C PRO A 84 5.25 16.23 9.41
N MET A 85 5.90 17.26 8.87
CA MET A 85 5.20 18.29 8.10
C MET A 85 4.63 17.75 6.78
N LEU A 86 5.28 16.74 6.20
CA LEU A 86 4.75 15.93 5.12
C LEU A 86 4.45 14.51 5.61
N ALA A 87 3.40 13.91 5.06
CA ALA A 87 3.03 12.52 5.33
C ALA A 87 4.16 11.56 4.90
N PRO A 88 4.30 10.39 5.55
CA PRO A 88 5.17 9.34 5.05
C PRO A 88 4.58 8.77 3.76
N ARG A 89 5.44 8.18 2.94
CA ARG A 89 5.00 7.44 1.74
C ARG A 89 4.91 5.96 2.07
N ILE A 90 3.89 5.29 1.55
CA ILE A 90 3.73 3.85 1.70
C ILE A 90 3.83 3.21 0.32
N PHE A 91 4.75 2.27 0.18
CA PHE A 91 4.97 1.51 -1.05
C PHE A 91 4.51 0.07 -0.82
N PRO A 92 3.55 -0.45 -1.60
CA PRO A 92 3.23 -1.86 -1.60
C PRO A 92 4.40 -2.65 -2.23
N LEU A 93 4.77 -3.77 -1.62
CA LEU A 93 5.81 -4.68 -2.11
C LEU A 93 5.20 -5.98 -2.64
N ASP A 94 4.14 -6.46 -1.99
CA ASP A 94 3.35 -7.61 -2.45
C ASP A 94 1.88 -7.44 -2.04
N PRO A 95 0.94 -7.33 -3.01
CA PRO A 95 1.16 -7.30 -4.45
C PRO A 95 1.79 -5.97 -4.90
N LEU A 96 2.64 -6.03 -5.92
CA LEU A 96 3.17 -4.84 -6.58
C LEU A 96 2.18 -4.37 -7.67
N PRO A 97 1.69 -3.12 -7.64
CA PRO A 97 0.85 -2.58 -8.69
C PRO A 97 1.58 -2.50 -10.02
N ASP A 98 0.89 -2.80 -11.10
CA ASP A 98 1.43 -2.72 -12.46
C ASP A 98 1.72 -1.25 -12.85
N PRO A 99 2.75 -0.95 -13.65
CA PRO A 99 3.06 0.43 -14.04
C PRO A 99 1.89 1.19 -14.69
N LEU A 100 1.00 0.48 -15.38
CA LEU A 100 -0.20 1.08 -15.97
C LEU A 100 -1.19 1.58 -14.89
N GLU A 101 -1.24 0.92 -13.74
CA GLU A 101 -2.13 1.25 -12.62
C GLU A 101 -1.68 2.53 -11.91
N TRP A 102 -0.39 2.88 -11.97
CA TRP A 102 0.16 4.12 -11.39
C TRP A 102 -0.34 5.39 -12.11
N THR A 103 -0.77 5.24 -13.36
CA THR A 103 -1.29 6.36 -14.18
C THR A 103 -2.79 6.57 -14.01
N GLN A 104 -3.46 5.68 -13.26
CA GLN A 104 -4.91 5.62 -13.16
C GLN A 104 -5.34 5.85 -11.70
N HIS A 105 -5.93 7.02 -11.44
CA HIS A 105 -6.29 7.43 -10.09
C HIS A 105 -7.26 6.48 -9.35
N ARG A 106 -8.01 5.65 -10.09
CA ARG A 106 -8.93 4.64 -9.54
C ARG A 106 -8.26 3.55 -8.71
N TRP A 107 -6.94 3.33 -8.88
CA TRP A 107 -6.16 2.36 -8.10
C TRP A 107 -5.53 2.95 -6.84
N HIS A 108 -5.63 4.28 -6.66
CA HIS A 108 -4.94 5.04 -5.60
C HIS A 108 -3.45 4.72 -5.49
N VAL A 109 -2.77 4.67 -6.63
CA VAL A 109 -1.32 4.59 -6.72
C VAL A 109 -0.81 5.87 -7.37
N ASN A 110 0.20 6.50 -6.77
CA ASN A 110 0.90 7.67 -7.28
C ASN A 110 1.89 7.24 -8.38
N GLY A 111 2.37 8.21 -9.16
CA GLY A 111 3.33 7.95 -10.25
C GLY A 111 4.70 7.40 -9.80
N ASP A 112 5.01 7.43 -8.51
CA ASP A 112 6.21 6.82 -7.91
C ASP A 112 5.93 5.42 -7.30
N ALA A 113 4.76 4.83 -7.56
CA ALA A 113 4.26 3.58 -6.99
C ALA A 113 3.86 3.66 -5.50
N SER A 114 3.95 4.82 -4.85
CA SER A 114 3.41 4.97 -3.49
C SER A 114 1.88 5.02 -3.48
N LEU A 115 1.26 4.63 -2.38
CA LEU A 115 -0.20 4.69 -2.23
C LEU A 115 -0.68 6.12 -1.99
N CYS A 116 -1.80 6.47 -2.62
CA CYS A 116 -2.49 7.75 -2.47
C CYS A 116 -3.60 7.65 -1.41
N LEU A 117 -3.24 7.71 -0.12
CA LEU A 117 -4.14 7.37 1.00
C LEU A 117 -4.84 8.57 1.69
N LEU A 118 -4.55 9.79 1.25
CA LEU A 118 -4.96 11.05 1.90
C LEU A 118 -5.90 11.88 1.02
N ARG A 119 -6.86 11.25 0.33
CA ARG A 119 -7.75 12.01 -0.57
C ARG A 119 -8.75 12.88 0.19
N ASP A 120 -9.53 12.26 1.07
CA ASP A 120 -10.55 12.96 1.86
C ASP A 120 -9.99 13.51 3.18
N ASP A 121 -8.75 13.12 3.53
CA ASP A 121 -8.07 13.49 4.77
C ASP A 121 -6.89 14.40 4.52
N ILE A 122 -6.70 15.37 5.43
CA ILE A 122 -5.59 16.30 5.39
C ILE A 122 -4.54 15.86 6.40
N TRP A 123 -3.30 15.66 5.94
CA TRP A 123 -2.17 15.49 6.84
C TRP A 123 -1.74 16.84 7.41
N THR A 124 -1.79 16.96 8.73
CA THR A 124 -1.36 18.14 9.49
C THR A 124 -0.11 17.88 10.34
N GLY A 125 0.41 16.64 10.31
CA GLY A 125 1.52 16.20 11.14
C GLY A 125 1.10 15.85 12.56
N ARG A 126 -0.21 15.77 12.84
CA ARG A 126 -0.77 15.33 14.13
C ARG A 126 -1.37 13.93 14.07
N GLU A 127 -1.77 13.52 12.89
CA GLU A 127 -2.36 12.21 12.57
C GLU A 127 -1.32 11.11 12.82
N SER A 128 -1.80 9.89 13.10
CA SER A 128 -0.92 8.75 13.32
C SER A 128 -0.52 8.12 11.98
N ALA A 129 0.72 7.63 11.90
CA ALA A 129 1.11 6.76 10.79
C ALA A 129 0.32 5.44 10.79
N VAL A 130 -0.22 5.02 11.94
CA VAL A 130 -1.11 3.85 12.05
C VAL A 130 -2.36 4.03 11.20
N ASP A 131 -2.93 5.24 11.14
CA ASP A 131 -4.14 5.52 10.35
C ASP A 131 -3.87 5.28 8.85
N LEU A 132 -2.67 5.64 8.37
CA LEU A 132 -2.24 5.37 7.00
C LEU A 132 -1.99 3.87 6.76
N LEU A 133 -1.40 3.17 7.72
CA LEU A 133 -1.17 1.73 7.61
C LEU A 133 -2.50 0.94 7.58
N LEU A 134 -3.51 1.36 8.36
CA LEU A 134 -4.85 0.77 8.27
C LEU A 134 -5.45 0.96 6.88
N LYS A 135 -5.32 2.15 6.29
CA LYS A 135 -5.75 2.41 4.92
C LYS A 135 -4.98 1.60 3.89
N ALA A 136 -3.69 1.37 4.09
CA ALA A 136 -2.88 0.52 3.23
C ALA A 136 -3.37 -0.95 3.28
N ALA A 137 -3.75 -1.46 4.46
CA ALA A 137 -4.39 -2.77 4.56
C ALA A 137 -5.74 -2.82 3.82
N GLY A 138 -6.54 -1.76 3.90
CA GLY A 138 -7.79 -1.64 3.14
C GLY A 138 -7.55 -1.63 1.63
N TRP A 139 -6.54 -0.89 1.19
CA TRP A 139 -6.11 -0.84 -0.21
C TRP A 139 -5.81 -2.24 -0.77
N ARG A 140 -5.14 -3.12 -0.02
CA ARG A 140 -4.84 -4.50 -0.47
C ARG A 140 -6.10 -5.31 -0.82
N ILE A 141 -7.17 -5.10 -0.06
CA ILE A 141 -8.44 -5.80 -0.23
C ILE A 141 -9.17 -5.24 -1.44
N GLU A 142 -9.27 -3.92 -1.55
CA GLU A 142 -9.88 -3.27 -2.70
C GLU A 142 -9.10 -3.52 -3.99
N TYR A 143 -7.77 -3.64 -3.90
CA TYR A 143 -6.92 -4.05 -5.01
C TYR A 143 -7.30 -5.42 -5.55
N ALA A 144 -7.52 -6.42 -4.67
CA ALA A 144 -8.03 -7.72 -5.12
C ALA A 144 -9.40 -7.61 -5.77
N LEU A 145 -10.35 -6.88 -5.16
CA LEU A 145 -11.69 -6.68 -5.74
C LEU A 145 -11.61 -6.03 -7.13
N MET A 146 -10.69 -5.09 -7.34
CA MET A 146 -10.44 -4.48 -8.65
C MET A 146 -9.82 -5.46 -9.65
N LYS A 147 -8.83 -6.28 -9.25
CA LYS A 147 -8.21 -7.28 -10.14
C LYS A 147 -9.23 -8.34 -10.57
N HIS A 148 -10.17 -8.71 -9.70
CA HIS A 148 -11.32 -9.56 -10.02
C HIS A 148 -12.51 -8.82 -10.66
N GLN A 149 -12.36 -7.53 -10.98
CA GLN A 149 -13.38 -6.71 -11.67
C GLN A 149 -14.74 -6.60 -10.94
N VAL A 150 -14.76 -6.84 -9.63
CA VAL A 150 -15.98 -6.73 -8.80
C VAL A 150 -16.33 -5.26 -8.51
N ILE A 151 -15.30 -4.43 -8.41
CA ILE A 151 -15.43 -2.98 -8.31
C ILE A 151 -14.62 -2.30 -9.40
N GLU A 152 -15.15 -1.21 -9.95
CA GLU A 152 -14.46 -0.44 -11.00
C GLU A 152 -13.48 0.59 -10.43
N HIS A 153 -13.70 1.01 -9.19
CA HIS A 153 -12.96 2.07 -8.51
C HIS A 153 -12.82 1.73 -7.03
N MET A 154 -11.65 1.99 -6.47
CA MET A 154 -11.45 1.96 -5.03
C MET A 154 -12.15 3.14 -4.35
N THR A 155 -12.59 2.93 -3.13
CA THR A 155 -13.24 3.91 -2.26
C THR A 155 -12.29 5.05 -1.87
N GLY A 156 -12.81 6.25 -1.61
CA GLY A 156 -11.99 7.43 -1.28
C GLY A 156 -11.27 7.36 0.07
N SER A 157 -11.96 6.79 1.07
CA SER A 157 -11.46 6.68 2.45
C SER A 157 -10.83 5.31 2.78
N GLY A 158 -10.88 4.36 1.84
CA GLY A 158 -10.58 2.96 2.08
C GLY A 158 -11.70 2.26 2.87
N ILE A 159 -11.76 0.93 2.80
CA ILE A 159 -12.71 0.11 3.59
C ILE A 159 -12.54 0.21 5.11
N VAL A 160 -11.55 0.96 5.63
CA VAL A 160 -11.25 1.04 7.07
C VAL A 160 -12.50 1.39 7.89
N THR A 161 -13.24 2.41 7.45
CA THR A 161 -14.46 2.90 8.10
C THR A 161 -15.72 2.66 7.28
N ASP A 162 -15.58 2.21 6.02
CA ASP A 162 -16.70 1.87 5.14
C ASP A 162 -16.92 0.35 5.09
N HIS A 163 -18.10 -0.08 5.49
CA HIS A 163 -18.53 -1.48 5.48
C HIS A 163 -19.20 -1.90 4.16
N SER A 164 -19.35 -0.97 3.21
CA SER A 164 -20.13 -1.17 1.99
C SER A 164 -19.62 -2.34 1.14
N LEU A 165 -18.32 -2.68 1.21
CA LEU A 165 -17.72 -3.77 0.43
C LEU A 165 -17.67 -5.12 1.17
N ASP A 166 -18.00 -5.17 2.47
CA ASP A 166 -17.86 -6.38 3.30
C ASP A 166 -18.71 -7.55 2.77
N HIS A 167 -19.88 -7.25 2.20
CA HIS A 167 -20.79 -8.25 1.63
C HIS A 167 -20.24 -8.95 0.38
N LEU A 168 -19.34 -8.29 -0.36
CA LEU A 168 -18.67 -8.88 -1.54
C LEU A 168 -17.64 -9.92 -1.09
N LEU A 169 -16.96 -9.64 0.03
CA LEU A 169 -15.95 -10.51 0.62
C LEU A 169 -16.53 -11.71 1.38
N ALA A 170 -17.86 -11.74 1.54
CA ALA A 170 -18.59 -12.86 2.15
C ALA A 170 -18.82 -14.02 1.16
N GLN A 171 -18.52 -13.83 -0.12
CA GLN A 171 -18.62 -14.83 -1.17
C GLN A 171 -17.21 -15.10 -1.72
N LEU A 172 -16.97 -16.30 -2.25
CA LEU A 172 -15.71 -16.59 -2.95
C LEU A 172 -15.66 -15.81 -4.27
N PRO A 173 -14.45 -15.43 -4.74
CA PRO A 173 -14.32 -14.93 -6.10
C PRO A 173 -14.82 -16.00 -7.07
N GLU A 174 -15.56 -15.56 -8.10
CA GLU A 174 -15.87 -16.44 -9.23
C GLU A 174 -14.54 -16.91 -9.85
N PRO A 175 -14.43 -18.19 -10.22
CA PRO A 175 -13.24 -18.66 -10.91
C PRO A 175 -13.04 -17.81 -12.17
N GLU A 176 -11.82 -17.32 -12.37
CA GLU A 176 -11.49 -16.67 -13.63
C GLU A 176 -11.79 -17.67 -14.75
N ASP A 177 -12.69 -17.32 -15.66
CA ASP A 177 -12.85 -18.03 -16.93
C ASP A 177 -11.50 -17.89 -17.62
N THR A 178 -10.64 -18.90 -17.46
CA THR A 178 -9.47 -19.10 -18.30
C THR A 178 -9.97 -19.40 -19.71
N ASP A 179 -10.38 -18.36 -20.42
CA ASP A 179 -10.73 -18.40 -21.83
C ASP A 179 -9.48 -18.77 -22.63
N GLY A 180 -9.34 -20.07 -22.86
CA GLY A 180 -9.13 -20.62 -24.19
C GLY A 180 -8.08 -19.96 -25.07
N HIS A 181 -6.81 -19.92 -24.64
CA HIS A 181 -5.72 -20.06 -25.62
C HIS A 181 -5.57 -21.54 -25.95
N GLY A 182 -6.54 -22.05 -26.72
CA GLY A 182 -6.30 -23.25 -27.53
C GLY A 182 -5.21 -22.89 -28.54
N GLU A 183 -4.04 -23.50 -28.40
CA GLU A 183 -3.09 -23.63 -29.49
C GLU A 183 -3.84 -24.00 -30.77
N PRO A 184 -3.66 -23.29 -31.90
CA PRO A 184 -4.05 -23.84 -33.18
C PRO A 184 -3.10 -25.01 -33.47
N ASP A 185 -3.54 -26.21 -33.11
CA ASP A 185 -2.94 -27.48 -33.48
C ASP A 185 -3.02 -27.61 -35.01
N THR A 186 -2.02 -27.05 -35.68
CA THR A 186 -1.83 -27.18 -37.13
C THR A 186 -0.89 -28.35 -37.34
N ALA A 187 -1.26 -29.53 -36.83
CA ALA A 187 -0.58 -30.77 -37.16
C ALA A 187 -1.02 -31.22 -38.56
N GLY A 188 -0.05 -31.23 -39.47
CA GLY A 188 -0.19 -31.52 -40.88
C GLY A 188 -0.90 -32.84 -41.19
N GLN A 189 -1.85 -32.75 -42.12
CA GLN A 189 -2.25 -33.89 -42.93
C GLN A 189 -1.14 -34.17 -43.96
N ASP A 190 -0.28 -35.15 -43.66
CA ASP A 190 0.43 -35.92 -44.69
C ASP A 190 0.00 -37.38 -44.55
N GLY A 191 -1.00 -37.76 -45.34
CA GLY A 191 -1.39 -39.16 -45.56
C GLY A 191 -0.51 -39.80 -46.63
N PRO A 192 -0.19 -41.10 -46.53
CA PRO A 192 0.84 -41.75 -47.33
C PRO A 192 0.31 -42.24 -48.69
N ALA A 193 1.19 -42.28 -49.68
CA ALA A 193 1.04 -43.10 -50.88
C ALA A 193 2.34 -43.89 -51.14
N CYS A 194 2.38 -45.11 -50.60
CA CYS A 194 2.86 -46.39 -51.18
C CYS A 194 3.08 -47.42 -50.06
#